data_AF-A0A7V5YRK0-F1
#
_entry.id   AF-A0A7V5YRK0-F1
#
_cell.length_a   1.000
_cell.length_b   1.000
_cell.length_c   1.000
_cell.angle_alpha   90.00
_cell.angle_beta   90.00
_cell.angle_gamma   90.00
#
_symmetry.space_group_name_H-M   'P 1'
#
loop_
_entity.id
_entity.type
_entity.pdbx_description
1 polymer ?
#
loop_
_entity_poly.entity_id
_entity_poly.type
_entity_poly.pdbx_seq_one_letter_code
_entity_poly.pdbx_strand_id
1 'polypeptide(L)'
;MRFDDLRATAFWAKSGEDNGHSLIAHSLDVAAVSYRLLLHEPPSTREWLARALGLKESEALNWVAACCGLHDLGKATAGFQAKWAHGWERLKSVLGKRVYSASDERRHDLSGAALWLQHHSDSFCSGEIWKRAPAFCAAAHHGFVSGLHEITKCLPAMEDSALVSLREELLRAFLDTVAPPKHVHGEFDTPLATWLAGLTAIADWIASNPEWFPYGFRDCQRLKSYYEHAKELAGVALEAIGWPEYRPLLSEDADIHQLLVRLTGLSQVSARELQKTVDEVARGIKGPSLLIVEAPMGEGKTEAAFLAHLHLQRANSDWLHVPGPGR
;
A
#
# COMPACT_ATOMS: atom_id res chain seq x y z
N MET A 1 -22.86 7.40 3.69
CA MET A 1 -23.32 7.49 2.30
C MET A 1 -23.67 6.08 1.79
N ARG A 2 -24.74 5.92 1.01
CA ARG A 2 -25.10 4.64 0.36
C ARG A 2 -24.54 4.61 -1.07
N PHE A 3 -24.33 3.43 -1.63
CA PHE A 3 -23.92 3.30 -3.04
C PHE A 3 -25.02 3.78 -4.00
N ASP A 4 -26.30 3.51 -3.68
CA ASP A 4 -27.45 3.92 -4.50
C ASP A 4 -27.57 5.45 -4.64
N ASP A 5 -27.06 6.20 -3.66
CA ASP A 5 -27.08 7.66 -3.65
C ASP A 5 -25.87 8.27 -4.39
N LEU A 6 -24.89 7.44 -4.76
CA LEU A 6 -23.60 7.87 -5.30
C LEU A 6 -23.56 7.66 -6.82
N ARG A 7 -23.63 8.76 -7.56
CA ARG A 7 -23.53 8.76 -9.02
C ARG A 7 -22.15 8.30 -9.49
N ALA A 8 -21.12 8.56 -8.69
CA ALA A 8 -19.74 8.19 -8.98
C ALA A 8 -19.49 6.67 -9.05
N THR A 9 -20.46 5.83 -8.65
CA THR A 9 -20.43 4.38 -8.90
C THR A 9 -20.42 4.02 -10.39
N ALA A 10 -20.76 4.98 -11.26
CA ALA A 10 -20.72 4.81 -12.71
C ALA A 10 -19.30 4.68 -13.28
N PHE A 11 -18.28 5.16 -12.57
CA PHE A 11 -16.89 4.93 -12.96
C PHE A 11 -16.53 3.46 -12.75
N TRP A 12 -15.96 2.81 -13.77
CA TRP A 12 -15.45 1.44 -13.66
C TRP A 12 -13.93 1.42 -13.47
N ALA A 13 -13.43 0.42 -12.73
CA ALA A 13 -11.99 0.15 -12.58
C ALA A 13 -11.56 -1.19 -13.19
N LYS A 14 -12.42 -2.22 -13.14
CA LYS A 14 -12.21 -3.54 -13.76
C LYS A 14 -13.42 -3.87 -14.64
N SER A 15 -13.19 -4.35 -15.86
CA SER A 15 -14.25 -4.79 -16.79
C SER A 15 -14.45 -6.30 -16.69
N GLY A 16 -15.64 -6.81 -16.96
CA GLY A 16 -15.94 -8.25 -16.88
C GLY A 16 -17.35 -8.57 -17.35
N GLU A 17 -17.70 -9.85 -17.36
CA GLU A 17 -19.02 -10.39 -17.69
C GLU A 17 -20.03 -10.00 -16.59
N ASP A 18 -20.42 -8.72 -16.52
CA ASP A 18 -21.50 -8.12 -15.70
C ASP A 18 -21.39 -6.58 -15.78
N ASN A 19 -21.71 -5.87 -14.69
CA ASN A 19 -21.51 -4.43 -14.50
C ASN A 19 -20.04 -4.02 -14.25
N GLY A 20 -19.10 -4.97 -14.24
CA GLY A 20 -17.71 -4.74 -13.86
C GLY A 20 -17.55 -4.42 -12.37
N HIS A 21 -16.39 -3.91 -11.98
CA HIS A 21 -16.13 -3.42 -10.63
C HIS A 21 -15.99 -1.89 -10.63
N SER A 22 -16.78 -1.21 -9.80
CA SER A 22 -16.76 0.25 -9.74
C SER A 22 -15.43 0.76 -9.20
N LEU A 23 -15.02 1.94 -9.66
CA LEU A 23 -13.77 2.57 -9.25
C LEU A 23 -13.71 2.84 -7.75
N ILE A 24 -14.81 3.33 -7.16
CA ILE A 24 -14.84 3.58 -5.71
C ILE A 24 -14.69 2.29 -4.90
N ALA A 25 -15.30 1.19 -5.37
CA ALA A 25 -15.19 -0.10 -4.70
C ALA A 25 -13.75 -0.62 -4.75
N HIS A 26 -13.10 -0.55 -5.92
CA HIS A 26 -11.69 -0.92 -6.08
C HIS A 26 -10.76 -0.05 -5.21
N SER A 27 -10.98 1.27 -5.20
CA SER A 27 -10.21 2.19 -4.34
C SER A 27 -10.34 1.84 -2.86
N LEU A 28 -11.55 1.49 -2.39
CA LEU A 28 -11.79 1.06 -1.02
C LEU A 28 -11.15 -0.30 -0.73
N ASP A 29 -11.14 -1.23 -1.68
CA ASP A 29 -10.45 -2.52 -1.54
C ASP A 29 -8.94 -2.34 -1.39
N VAL A 30 -8.30 -1.51 -2.23
CA VAL A 30 -6.87 -1.21 -2.12
C VAL A 30 -6.52 -0.48 -0.82
N ALA A 31 -7.38 0.46 -0.39
CA ALA A 31 -7.22 1.09 0.92
C ALA A 31 -7.33 0.07 2.07
N ALA A 32 -8.24 -0.90 1.95
CA ALA A 32 -8.44 -1.92 2.98
C ALA A 32 -7.25 -2.89 3.05
N VAL A 33 -6.75 -3.33 1.89
CA VAL A 33 -5.56 -4.20 1.80
C VAL A 33 -4.33 -3.49 2.35
N SER A 34 -4.05 -2.26 1.95
CA SER A 34 -2.91 -1.50 2.46
C SER A 34 -2.99 -1.27 3.97
N TYR A 35 -4.19 -0.98 4.51
CA TYR A 35 -4.41 -0.89 5.95
C TYR A 35 -4.13 -2.21 6.67
N ARG A 36 -4.55 -3.35 6.10
CA ARG A 36 -4.31 -4.68 6.69
C ARG A 36 -2.84 -5.09 6.59
N LEU A 37 -2.16 -4.84 5.47
CA LEU A 37 -0.72 -5.06 5.32
C LEU A 37 0.05 -4.29 6.40
N LEU A 38 -0.31 -3.03 6.64
CA LEU A 38 0.29 -2.21 7.68
C LEU A 38 0.12 -2.77 9.10
N LEU A 39 -0.99 -3.44 9.39
CA LEU A 39 -1.18 -4.11 10.68
C LEU A 39 -0.32 -5.37 10.82
N HIS A 40 0.08 -5.98 9.71
CA HIS A 40 1.00 -7.12 9.69
C HIS A 40 2.47 -6.67 9.75
N GLU A 41 2.76 -5.39 9.49
CA GLU A 41 4.10 -4.83 9.63
C GLU A 41 4.55 -4.74 11.10
N PRO A 42 5.86 -4.79 11.37
CA PRO A 42 6.38 -4.64 12.70
C PRO A 42 6.03 -3.29 13.33
N PRO A 43 5.99 -3.20 14.67
CA PRO A 43 5.82 -1.93 15.37
C PRO A 43 6.77 -0.82 14.89
N SER A 44 8.03 -1.13 14.59
CA SER A 44 9.03 -0.15 14.14
C SER A 44 8.64 0.55 12.84
N THR A 45 8.08 -0.18 11.86
CA THR A 45 7.56 0.38 10.61
C THR A 45 6.40 1.33 10.88
N ARG A 46 5.44 0.92 11.71
CA ARG A 46 4.26 1.72 12.05
C ARG A 46 4.63 2.99 12.84
N GLU A 47 5.58 2.87 13.77
CA GLU A 47 6.14 4.00 14.50
C GLU A 47 6.95 4.94 13.60
N TRP A 48 7.73 4.41 12.66
CA TRP A 48 8.46 5.22 11.68
C TRP A 48 7.47 6.04 10.84
N LEU A 49 6.39 5.43 10.34
CA LEU A 49 5.34 6.15 9.61
C LEU A 49 4.69 7.24 10.47
N ALA A 50 4.33 6.92 11.71
CA ALA A 50 3.75 7.88 12.65
C ALA A 50 4.67 9.10 12.85
N ARG A 51 5.97 8.86 13.06
CA ARG A 51 6.98 9.93 13.20
C ARG A 51 7.17 10.72 11.90
N ALA A 52 7.32 10.05 10.77
CA ALA A 52 7.54 10.68 9.46
C ALA A 52 6.37 11.59 9.07
N LEU A 53 5.15 11.21 9.42
CA LEU A 53 3.94 11.96 9.13
C LEU A 53 3.58 12.98 10.22
N GLY A 54 4.18 12.89 11.41
CA GLY A 54 3.80 13.70 12.57
C GLY A 54 2.40 13.38 13.09
N LEU A 55 2.00 12.10 13.03
CA LEU A 55 0.65 11.63 13.33
C LEU A 55 0.66 10.56 14.44
N LYS A 56 -0.51 10.27 15.02
CA LYS A 56 -0.68 9.02 15.76
C LYS A 56 -0.62 7.84 14.80
N GLU A 57 -0.22 6.67 15.30
CA GLU A 57 -0.11 5.46 14.50
C GLU A 57 -1.39 5.15 13.71
N SER A 58 -2.55 5.08 14.37
CA SER A 58 -3.83 4.81 13.71
C SER A 58 -4.21 5.84 12.63
N GLU A 59 -3.83 7.11 12.81
CA GLU A 59 -4.04 8.17 11.83
C GLU A 59 -3.09 8.02 10.64
N ALA A 60 -1.83 7.67 10.88
CA ALA A 60 -0.84 7.37 9.85
C ALA A 60 -1.28 6.20 8.97
N LEU A 61 -1.82 5.13 9.58
CA LEU A 61 -2.32 3.96 8.84
C LEU A 61 -3.47 4.33 7.90
N ASN A 62 -4.45 5.10 8.38
CA ASN A 62 -5.55 5.57 7.53
C ASN A 62 -5.07 6.53 6.44
N TRP A 63 -4.08 7.37 6.74
CA TRP A 63 -3.49 8.28 5.77
C TRP A 63 -2.79 7.53 4.62
N VAL A 64 -1.96 6.53 4.95
CA VAL A 64 -1.29 5.68 3.96
C VAL A 64 -2.32 4.91 3.14
N ALA A 65 -3.32 4.31 3.79
CA ALA A 65 -4.39 3.59 3.11
C ALA A 65 -5.15 4.47 2.10
N ALA A 66 -5.43 5.72 2.46
CA ALA A 66 -6.03 6.68 1.56
C ALA A 66 -5.13 7.00 0.36
N CYS A 67 -3.82 7.19 0.57
CA CYS A 67 -2.87 7.42 -0.53
C CYS A 67 -2.84 6.24 -1.51
N CYS A 68 -2.78 5.01 -1.01
CA CYS A 68 -2.80 3.80 -1.84
C CYS A 68 -4.13 3.64 -2.59
N GLY A 69 -5.27 3.87 -1.94
CA GLY A 69 -6.59 3.75 -2.58
C GLY A 69 -6.84 4.77 -3.70
N LEU A 70 -6.10 5.88 -3.72
CA LEU A 70 -6.14 6.90 -4.77
C LEU A 70 -5.27 6.58 -5.99
N HIS A 71 -4.52 5.47 -6.01
CA HIS A 71 -3.60 5.13 -7.11
C HIS A 71 -4.28 5.12 -8.49
N ASP A 72 -5.54 4.69 -8.54
CA ASP A 72 -6.32 4.51 -9.76
C ASP A 72 -7.20 5.73 -10.10
N LEU A 73 -6.97 6.90 -9.48
CA LEU A 73 -7.77 8.11 -9.72
C LEU A 73 -7.87 8.48 -11.21
N GLY A 74 -6.83 8.22 -11.99
CA GLY A 74 -6.83 8.49 -13.43
C GLY A 74 -7.70 7.56 -14.24
N LYS A 75 -8.34 6.56 -13.63
CA LYS A 75 -9.45 5.84 -14.27
C LYS A 75 -10.72 6.68 -14.32
N ALA A 76 -10.85 7.72 -13.50
CA ALA A 76 -11.97 8.66 -13.51
C ALA A 76 -11.85 9.73 -14.63
N THR A 77 -11.36 9.35 -15.80
CA THR A 77 -11.18 10.20 -16.98
C THR A 77 -11.99 9.67 -18.15
N ALA A 78 -12.38 10.56 -19.07
CA ALA A 78 -13.14 10.15 -20.25
C ALA A 78 -12.36 9.14 -21.10
N GLY A 79 -11.05 9.34 -21.29
CA GLY A 79 -10.20 8.47 -22.09
C GLY A 79 -10.07 7.06 -21.53
N PHE A 80 -9.94 6.89 -20.20
CA PHE A 80 -9.96 5.57 -19.59
C PHE A 80 -11.35 4.92 -19.68
N GLN A 81 -12.39 5.65 -19.31
CA GLN A 81 -13.75 5.11 -19.21
C GLN A 81 -14.28 4.65 -20.58
N ALA A 82 -13.88 5.32 -21.67
CA ALA A 82 -14.21 4.96 -23.04
C ALA A 82 -13.61 3.61 -23.51
N LYS A 83 -12.62 3.04 -22.80
CA LYS A 83 -12.00 1.75 -23.18
C LYS A 83 -12.95 0.56 -23.10
N TRP A 84 -14.00 0.65 -22.27
CA TRP A 84 -15.03 -0.37 -22.16
C TRP A 84 -16.39 0.21 -22.53
N ALA A 85 -16.94 -0.20 -23.68
CA ALA A 85 -18.15 0.38 -24.25
C ALA A 85 -19.33 0.37 -23.26
N HIS A 86 -19.55 -0.73 -22.54
CA HIS A 86 -20.65 -0.83 -21.57
C HIS A 86 -20.47 0.10 -20.36
N GLY A 87 -19.25 0.19 -19.82
CA GLY A 87 -18.91 1.15 -18.76
C GLY A 87 -19.06 2.60 -19.23
N TRP A 88 -18.68 2.88 -20.47
CA TRP A 88 -18.84 4.21 -21.07
C TRP A 88 -20.30 4.63 -21.22
N GLU A 89 -21.17 3.73 -21.69
CA GLU A 89 -22.62 4.02 -21.76
C GLU A 89 -23.22 4.30 -20.38
N ARG A 90 -22.82 3.53 -19.35
CA ARG A 90 -23.23 3.77 -17.97
C ARG A 90 -22.81 5.16 -17.50
N LEU A 91 -21.55 5.53 -17.72
CA LEU A 91 -21.06 6.85 -17.34
C LEU A 91 -21.81 7.98 -18.08
N LYS A 92 -22.02 7.86 -19.39
CA LYS A 92 -22.81 8.82 -20.17
C LYS A 92 -24.25 8.95 -19.66
N SER A 93 -24.87 7.86 -19.21
CA SER A 93 -26.23 7.90 -18.66
C SER A 93 -26.34 8.80 -17.42
N VAL A 94 -25.25 8.92 -16.64
CA VAL A 94 -25.17 9.75 -15.44
C VAL A 94 -24.73 11.18 -15.75
N LEU A 95 -23.82 11.37 -16.71
CA LEU A 95 -23.31 12.69 -17.07
C LEU A 95 -24.24 13.47 -18.01
N GLY A 96 -25.14 12.79 -18.72
CA GLY A 96 -26.10 13.37 -19.66
C GLY A 96 -25.60 13.45 -21.11
N LYS A 97 -26.41 14.04 -22.00
CA LYS A 97 -26.13 14.14 -23.44
C LYS A 97 -25.13 15.27 -23.74
N ARG A 98 -23.84 15.07 -23.47
CA ARG A 98 -22.76 15.94 -23.96
C ARG A 98 -21.73 15.14 -24.74
N VAL A 99 -21.02 15.82 -25.63
CA VAL A 99 -19.93 15.23 -26.41
C VAL A 99 -18.67 15.29 -25.56
N TYR A 100 -18.26 14.15 -25.04
CA TYR A 100 -16.97 14.01 -24.37
C TYR A 100 -15.94 13.62 -25.42
N SER A 101 -14.87 14.40 -25.55
CA SER A 101 -13.71 13.91 -26.30
C SER A 101 -13.03 12.84 -25.46
N ALA A 102 -13.15 11.58 -25.88
CA ALA A 102 -12.24 10.55 -25.41
C ALA A 102 -10.85 10.93 -25.93
N SER A 103 -10.02 11.52 -25.06
CA SER A 103 -8.59 11.60 -25.32
C SER A 103 -8.04 10.18 -25.46
N ASP A 104 -6.98 10.03 -26.25
CA ASP A 104 -6.27 8.76 -26.46
C ASP A 104 -5.46 8.40 -25.19
N GLU A 105 -6.16 8.22 -24.06
CA GLU A 105 -5.56 8.16 -22.73
C GLU A 105 -5.05 6.75 -22.43
N ARG A 106 -3.76 6.54 -22.70
CA ARG A 106 -3.11 5.23 -22.50
C ARG A 106 -2.53 5.05 -21.10
N ARG A 107 -2.30 6.14 -20.34
CA ARG A 107 -1.59 6.16 -19.05
C ARG A 107 -2.47 6.74 -17.92
N HIS A 108 -3.33 5.88 -17.34
CA HIS A 108 -4.21 6.29 -16.23
C HIS A 108 -3.43 6.60 -14.95
N ASP A 109 -2.29 5.95 -14.75
CA ASP A 109 -1.31 6.21 -13.71
C ASP A 109 -0.86 7.68 -13.70
N LEU A 110 -0.37 8.18 -14.85
CA LEU A 110 0.11 9.56 -14.96
C LEU A 110 -1.03 10.58 -14.94
N SER A 111 -2.17 10.24 -15.56
CA SER A 111 -3.33 11.12 -15.58
C SER A 111 -3.93 11.28 -14.17
N GLY A 112 -3.96 10.21 -13.37
CA GLY A 112 -4.38 10.26 -11.98
C GLY A 112 -3.47 11.12 -11.11
N ALA A 113 -2.16 10.98 -11.28
CA ALA A 113 -1.18 11.81 -10.62
C ALA A 113 -1.33 13.30 -11.00
N ALA A 114 -1.51 13.60 -12.29
CA ALA A 114 -1.71 14.96 -12.79
C ALA A 114 -2.99 15.59 -12.23
N LEU A 115 -4.10 14.84 -12.26
CA LEU A 115 -5.38 15.26 -11.70
C LEU A 115 -5.28 15.58 -10.22
N TRP A 116 -4.60 14.74 -9.44
CA TRP A 116 -4.40 14.99 -8.02
C TRP A 116 -3.55 16.25 -7.78
N LEU A 117 -2.44 16.40 -8.51
CA LEU A 117 -1.58 17.59 -8.38
C LEU A 117 -2.32 18.89 -8.71
N GLN A 118 -3.23 18.88 -9.69
CA GLN A 118 -4.00 20.08 -10.06
C GLN A 118 -5.21 20.33 -9.14
N HIS A 119 -5.91 19.28 -8.72
CA HIS A 119 -7.24 19.38 -8.11
C HIS A 119 -7.32 18.90 -6.64
N HIS A 120 -6.20 18.56 -6.00
CA HIS A 120 -6.18 18.46 -4.54
C HIS A 120 -6.52 19.86 -4.01
N SER A 121 -7.77 20.07 -3.60
CA SER A 121 -8.15 21.31 -2.97
C SER A 121 -7.83 21.22 -1.48
N ASP A 122 -7.48 22.34 -0.86
CA ASP A 122 -7.34 22.44 0.60
C ASP A 122 -8.63 22.04 1.34
N SER A 123 -9.77 21.98 0.63
CA SER A 123 -11.05 21.50 1.15
C SER A 123 -11.04 20.01 1.48
N PHE A 124 -10.21 19.21 0.82
CA PHE A 124 -10.07 17.78 1.09
C PHE A 124 -9.02 17.55 2.17
N CYS A 125 -7.79 18.00 1.89
CA CYS A 125 -6.63 17.80 2.75
C CYS A 125 -5.63 18.94 2.53
N SER A 126 -4.82 19.25 3.53
CA SER A 126 -3.76 20.26 3.43
C SER A 126 -2.40 19.71 3.85
N GLY A 127 -1.35 20.31 3.29
CA GLY A 127 0.04 19.92 3.53
C GLY A 127 0.71 19.46 2.25
N GLU A 128 1.99 19.79 2.09
CA GLU A 128 2.72 19.49 0.85
C GLU A 128 2.79 17.99 0.56
N ILE A 129 2.88 17.18 1.62
CA ILE A 129 2.85 15.72 1.53
C ILE A 129 1.54 15.18 0.94
N TRP A 130 0.40 15.81 1.26
CA TRP A 130 -0.89 15.43 0.67
C TRP A 130 -0.94 15.71 -0.82
N LYS A 131 -0.17 16.66 -1.35
CA LYS A 131 -0.07 16.89 -2.81
C LYS A 131 0.77 15.82 -3.47
N ARG A 132 1.90 15.46 -2.84
CA ARG A 132 2.93 14.63 -3.46
C ARG A 132 2.67 13.14 -3.33
N ALA A 133 2.24 12.66 -2.16
CA ALA A 133 2.19 11.22 -1.89
C ALA A 133 1.10 10.47 -2.69
N PRO A 134 -0.17 10.92 -2.76
CA PRO A 134 -1.17 10.24 -3.60
C PRO A 134 -0.83 10.31 -5.09
N ALA A 135 -0.31 11.45 -5.56
CA ALA A 135 0.17 11.55 -6.94
C ALA A 135 1.32 10.58 -7.23
N PHE A 136 2.22 10.38 -6.26
CA PHE A 136 3.29 9.40 -6.38
C PHE A 136 2.77 7.96 -6.40
N CYS A 137 1.83 7.61 -5.52
CA CYS A 137 1.17 6.30 -5.52
C CYS A 137 0.50 6.02 -6.87
N ALA A 138 -0.19 7.03 -7.43
CA ALA A 138 -0.80 6.94 -8.75
C ALA A 138 0.24 6.79 -9.87
N ALA A 139 1.34 7.54 -9.85
CA ALA A 139 2.35 7.46 -10.91
C ALA A 139 3.21 6.18 -10.87
N ALA A 140 3.48 5.64 -9.68
CA ALA A 140 4.51 4.62 -9.48
C ALA A 140 3.99 3.17 -9.41
N HIS A 141 2.68 2.93 -9.29
CA HIS A 141 2.14 1.60 -9.01
C HIS A 141 2.31 0.57 -10.14
N HIS A 142 2.70 0.99 -11.35
CA HIS A 142 3.10 0.08 -12.44
C HIS A 142 4.62 -0.15 -12.54
N GLY A 143 5.39 0.20 -11.50
CA GLY A 143 6.80 -0.17 -11.34
C GLY A 143 7.84 0.84 -11.83
N PHE A 144 7.42 2.02 -12.33
CA PHE A 144 8.34 3.09 -12.75
C PHE A 144 7.88 4.44 -12.21
N VAL A 145 8.82 5.24 -11.72
CA VAL A 145 8.56 6.62 -11.29
C VAL A 145 8.77 7.55 -12.48
N SER A 146 7.69 8.13 -12.97
CA SER A 146 7.76 9.19 -13.99
C SER A 146 8.11 10.55 -13.37
N GLY A 147 8.82 11.38 -14.14
CA GLY A 147 9.16 12.73 -13.72
C GLY A 147 7.95 13.67 -13.73
N LEU A 148 7.98 14.74 -12.91
CA LEU A 148 6.89 15.72 -12.82
C LEU A 148 6.46 16.30 -14.19
N HIS A 149 7.42 16.52 -15.10
CA HIS A 149 7.15 17.01 -16.45
C HIS A 149 6.35 16.03 -17.31
N GLU A 150 6.55 14.72 -17.12
CA GLU A 150 5.76 13.71 -17.81
C GLU A 150 4.35 13.65 -17.24
N ILE A 151 4.23 13.73 -15.91
CA ILE A 151 2.95 13.73 -15.20
C ILE A 151 2.08 14.91 -15.67
N THR A 152 2.59 16.14 -15.66
CA THR A 152 1.80 17.33 -16.01
C THR A 152 1.31 17.34 -17.46
N LYS A 153 2.00 16.64 -18.38
CA LYS A 153 1.56 16.47 -19.78
C LYS A 153 0.38 15.51 -19.93
N CYS A 154 0.16 14.62 -18.96
CA CYS A 154 -0.94 13.67 -18.97
C CYS A 154 -2.21 14.23 -18.35
N LEU A 155 -2.25 15.52 -18.03
CA LEU A 155 -3.47 16.15 -17.55
C LEU A 155 -4.55 16.11 -18.64
N PRO A 156 -5.75 15.57 -18.36
CA PRO A 156 -6.84 15.56 -19.31
C PRO A 156 -7.21 16.99 -19.76
N ALA A 157 -7.13 17.24 -21.07
CA ALA A 157 -7.48 18.54 -21.63
C ALA A 157 -9.01 18.65 -21.82
N MET A 158 -9.57 19.82 -21.52
CA MET A 158 -10.95 20.20 -21.87
C MET A 158 -12.04 19.27 -21.30
N GLU A 159 -11.90 18.85 -20.03
CA GLU A 159 -12.92 18.01 -19.38
C GLU A 159 -14.22 18.78 -19.11
N ASP A 160 -15.35 18.13 -19.33
CA ASP A 160 -16.67 18.66 -19.02
C ASP A 160 -16.86 18.83 -17.50
N SER A 161 -17.51 19.92 -17.10
CA SER A 161 -17.72 20.24 -15.68
C SER A 161 -18.53 19.16 -14.93
N ALA A 162 -19.40 18.41 -15.60
CA ALA A 162 -20.12 17.29 -14.99
C ALA A 162 -19.18 16.13 -14.64
N LEU A 163 -18.17 15.86 -15.48
CA LEU A 163 -17.16 14.83 -15.21
C LEU A 163 -16.28 15.23 -14.03
N VAL A 164 -15.85 16.50 -13.98
CA VAL A 164 -15.08 17.06 -12.86
C VAL A 164 -15.90 16.97 -11.56
N SER A 165 -17.17 17.39 -11.58
CA SER A 165 -18.05 17.30 -10.42
C SER A 165 -18.28 15.86 -9.94
N LEU A 166 -18.41 14.91 -10.87
CA LEU A 166 -18.55 13.50 -10.53
C LEU A 166 -17.27 12.92 -9.91
N ARG A 167 -16.10 13.37 -10.37
CA ARG A 167 -14.80 13.01 -9.75
C ARG A 167 -14.64 13.61 -8.37
N GLU A 168 -15.10 14.83 -8.14
CA GLU A 168 -15.14 15.42 -6.79
C GLU A 168 -16.08 14.65 -5.85
N GLU A 169 -17.22 14.18 -6.37
CA GLU A 169 -18.15 13.32 -5.64
C GLU A 169 -17.47 11.99 -5.25
N LEU A 170 -16.75 11.36 -6.18
CA LEU A 170 -15.93 10.16 -5.95
C LEU A 170 -14.90 10.39 -4.83
N LEU A 171 -14.07 11.44 -4.95
CA LEU A 171 -13.02 11.77 -4.00
C LEU A 171 -13.58 12.05 -2.61
N ARG A 172 -14.66 12.84 -2.51
CA ARG A 172 -15.32 13.13 -1.24
C ARG A 172 -15.85 11.86 -0.59
N ALA A 173 -16.57 11.04 -1.35
CA ALA A 173 -17.14 9.79 -0.84
C ALA A 173 -16.06 8.81 -0.36
N PHE A 174 -14.96 8.68 -1.10
CA PHE A 174 -13.81 7.86 -0.72
C PHE A 174 -13.13 8.38 0.55
N LEU A 175 -12.73 9.67 0.58
CA LEU A 175 -12.03 10.26 1.71
C LEU A 175 -12.90 10.31 2.98
N ASP A 176 -14.20 10.56 2.87
CA ASP A 176 -15.12 10.52 4.02
C ASP A 176 -15.31 9.08 4.55
N THR A 177 -15.14 8.07 3.70
CA THR A 177 -15.26 6.65 4.08
C THR A 177 -13.99 6.15 4.76
N VAL A 178 -12.82 6.41 4.18
CA VAL A 178 -11.52 6.03 4.76
C VAL A 178 -11.18 6.90 5.98
N ALA A 179 -11.67 8.14 6.00
CA ALA A 179 -11.48 9.13 7.06
C ALA A 179 -10.01 9.35 7.46
N PRO A 180 -9.10 9.64 6.51
CA PRO A 180 -7.71 9.95 6.84
C PRO A 180 -7.60 11.33 7.52
N PRO A 181 -6.52 11.59 8.29
CA PRO A 181 -6.23 12.91 8.82
C PRO A 181 -6.05 13.93 7.69
N LYS A 182 -6.82 15.03 7.76
CA LYS A 182 -6.85 16.05 6.70
C LYS A 182 -5.62 16.94 6.68
N HIS A 183 -4.99 17.16 7.84
CA HIS A 183 -3.83 18.05 7.98
C HIS A 183 -2.62 17.21 8.38
N VAL A 184 -1.62 17.16 7.50
CA VAL A 184 -0.39 16.38 7.73
C VAL A 184 0.81 17.26 7.41
N HIS A 185 1.73 17.34 8.35
CA HIS A 185 2.90 18.22 8.28
C HIS A 185 4.21 17.47 8.05
N GLY A 186 4.16 16.14 7.93
CA GLY A 186 5.30 15.31 7.62
C GLY A 186 5.95 15.62 6.27
N GLU A 187 7.20 15.23 6.13
CA GLU A 187 7.96 15.41 4.89
C GLU A 187 7.77 14.21 3.96
N PHE A 188 7.65 14.49 2.66
CA PHE A 188 7.64 13.46 1.63
C PHE A 188 9.04 13.22 1.09
N ASP A 189 9.79 12.36 1.77
CA ASP A 189 11.16 11.98 1.43
C ASP A 189 11.22 10.75 0.52
N THR A 190 12.42 10.46 0.00
CA THR A 190 12.65 9.32 -0.91
C THR A 190 12.34 7.96 -0.26
N PRO A 191 12.73 7.68 1.01
CA PRO A 191 12.34 6.46 1.71
C PRO A 191 10.82 6.25 1.74
N LEU A 192 10.05 7.24 2.19
CA LEU A 192 8.59 7.15 2.26
C LEU A 192 7.98 6.97 0.87
N ALA A 193 8.47 7.71 -0.13
CA ALA A 193 8.01 7.59 -1.51
C ALA A 193 8.22 6.17 -2.05
N THR A 194 9.43 5.63 -1.92
CA THR A 194 9.79 4.30 -2.43
C THR A 194 8.98 3.20 -1.75
N TRP A 195 8.83 3.31 -0.42
CA TRP A 195 8.05 2.38 0.36
C TRP A 195 6.56 2.41 -0.01
N LEU A 196 5.97 3.61 -0.19
CA LEU A 196 4.58 3.76 -0.64
C LEU A 196 4.34 3.19 -2.02
N ALA A 197 5.27 3.33 -2.97
CA ALA A 197 5.12 2.72 -4.29
C ALA A 197 5.06 1.19 -4.21
N GLY A 198 5.96 0.57 -3.44
CA GLY A 198 5.96 -0.88 -3.22
C GLY A 198 4.67 -1.36 -2.55
N LEU A 199 4.25 -0.69 -1.47
CA LEU A 199 3.01 -1.01 -0.77
C LEU A 199 1.78 -0.87 -1.69
N THR A 200 1.70 0.22 -2.46
CA THR A 200 0.58 0.48 -3.37
C THR A 200 0.48 -0.61 -4.44
N ALA A 201 1.60 -1.01 -5.05
CA ALA A 201 1.61 -2.06 -6.07
C ALA A 201 1.14 -3.40 -5.49
N ILE A 202 1.66 -3.81 -4.32
CA ILE A 202 1.25 -5.06 -3.66
C ILE A 202 -0.23 -5.00 -3.28
N ALA A 203 -0.70 -3.87 -2.74
CA ALA A 203 -2.10 -3.71 -2.36
C ALA A 203 -3.05 -3.78 -3.56
N ASP A 204 -2.70 -3.15 -4.70
CA ASP A 204 -3.48 -3.28 -5.94
C ASP A 204 -3.47 -4.71 -6.48
N TRP A 205 -2.34 -5.43 -6.44
CA TRP A 205 -2.29 -6.83 -6.89
C TRP A 205 -3.22 -7.74 -6.08
N ILE A 206 -3.20 -7.62 -4.74
CA ILE A 206 -4.06 -8.41 -3.86
C ILE A 206 -5.54 -8.04 -4.07
N ALA A 207 -5.87 -6.75 -4.08
CA ALA A 207 -7.24 -6.27 -4.29
C ALA A 207 -7.79 -6.60 -5.68
N SER A 208 -6.91 -6.81 -6.67
CA SER A 208 -7.29 -7.16 -8.04
C SER A 208 -7.68 -8.63 -8.22
N ASN A 209 -7.45 -9.50 -7.24
CA ASN A 209 -7.78 -10.91 -7.33
C ASN A 209 -9.30 -11.12 -7.11
N PRO A 210 -10.08 -11.50 -8.14
CA PRO A 210 -11.54 -11.64 -8.01
C PRO A 210 -11.97 -12.82 -7.12
N GLU A 211 -11.08 -13.78 -6.82
CA GLU A 211 -11.36 -14.86 -5.88
C GLU A 211 -11.40 -14.37 -4.43
N TRP A 212 -10.56 -13.37 -4.11
CA TRP A 212 -10.52 -12.76 -2.77
C TRP A 212 -11.40 -11.52 -2.68
N PHE A 213 -11.51 -10.78 -3.77
CA PHE A 213 -12.29 -9.55 -3.89
C PHE A 213 -13.32 -9.69 -5.01
N PRO A 214 -14.43 -10.42 -4.79
CA PRO A 214 -15.51 -10.52 -5.76
C PRO A 214 -16.02 -9.12 -6.16
N TYR A 215 -16.38 -8.99 -7.43
CA TYR A 215 -16.89 -7.73 -7.98
C TYR A 215 -18.26 -7.35 -7.41
N GLY A 216 -18.72 -6.12 -7.69
CA GLY A 216 -19.93 -5.56 -7.10
C GLY A 216 -19.74 -4.99 -5.68
N PHE A 217 -20.85 -4.88 -4.93
CA PHE A 217 -20.88 -4.25 -3.61
C PHE A 217 -21.04 -5.24 -2.45
N ARG A 218 -20.99 -6.56 -2.70
CA ARG A 218 -20.95 -7.62 -1.67
C ARG A 218 -22.05 -7.45 -0.60
N ASP A 219 -23.29 -7.23 -1.06
CA ASP A 219 -24.49 -6.95 -0.25
C ASP A 219 -24.39 -5.75 0.71
N CYS A 220 -23.34 -4.93 0.59
CA CYS A 220 -23.17 -3.72 1.38
C CYS A 220 -23.89 -2.54 0.74
N GLN A 221 -24.89 -1.99 1.44
CA GLN A 221 -25.59 -0.79 0.97
C GLN A 221 -24.81 0.50 1.20
N ARG A 222 -23.89 0.52 2.18
CA ARG A 222 -23.15 1.71 2.62
C ARG A 222 -21.66 1.55 2.34
N LEU A 223 -21.00 2.64 1.96
CA LEU A 223 -19.55 2.64 1.70
C LEU A 223 -18.75 2.22 2.93
N LYS A 224 -19.15 2.67 4.13
CA LYS A 224 -18.47 2.32 5.38
C LYS A 224 -18.55 0.83 5.69
N SER A 225 -19.72 0.19 5.52
CA SER A 225 -19.83 -1.26 5.74
C SER A 225 -19.06 -2.04 4.67
N TYR A 226 -19.05 -1.55 3.43
CA TYR A 226 -18.22 -2.14 2.37
C TYR A 226 -16.73 -2.08 2.72
N TYR A 227 -16.24 -0.93 3.19
CA TYR A 227 -14.83 -0.75 3.55
C TYR A 227 -14.41 -1.65 4.72
N GLU A 228 -15.25 -1.79 5.75
CA GLU A 228 -14.97 -2.73 6.84
C GLU A 228 -14.97 -4.18 6.35
N HIS A 229 -15.93 -4.57 5.51
CA HIS A 229 -15.95 -5.90 4.90
C HIS A 229 -14.73 -6.16 3.99
N ALA A 230 -14.28 -5.16 3.24
CA ALA A 230 -13.06 -5.25 2.43
C ALA A 230 -11.81 -5.47 3.29
N LYS A 231 -11.76 -4.94 4.53
CA LYS A 231 -10.66 -5.24 5.47
C LYS A 231 -10.71 -6.68 5.97
N GLU A 232 -11.89 -7.26 6.15
CA GLU A 232 -12.05 -8.68 6.49
C GLU A 232 -11.52 -9.56 5.35
N LEU A 233 -11.92 -9.26 4.11
CA LEU A 233 -11.45 -9.98 2.92
C LEU A 233 -9.94 -9.84 2.73
N ALA A 234 -9.39 -8.65 2.98
CA ALA A 234 -7.94 -8.46 2.98
C ALA A 234 -7.24 -9.34 4.02
N GLY A 235 -7.82 -9.52 5.22
CA GLY A 235 -7.31 -10.48 6.20
C GLY A 235 -7.29 -11.92 5.67
N VAL A 236 -8.38 -12.38 5.07
CA VAL A 236 -8.48 -13.71 4.45
C VAL A 236 -7.47 -13.89 3.31
N ALA A 237 -7.30 -12.86 2.47
CA ALA A 237 -6.34 -12.89 1.37
C ALA A 237 -4.90 -13.01 1.88
N LEU A 238 -4.53 -12.24 2.92
CA LEU A 238 -3.19 -12.31 3.53
C LEU A 238 -2.94 -13.69 4.15
N GLU A 239 -3.92 -14.29 4.81
CA GLU A 239 -3.84 -15.66 5.32
C GLU A 239 -3.63 -16.68 4.19
N ALA A 240 -4.39 -16.56 3.10
CA ALA A 240 -4.28 -17.45 1.94
C ALA A 240 -2.92 -17.35 1.23
N ILE A 241 -2.31 -16.16 1.18
CA ILE A 241 -0.95 -15.94 0.65
C ILE A 241 0.12 -16.47 1.61
N GLY A 242 -0.22 -16.70 2.89
CA GLY A 242 0.73 -17.01 3.94
C GLY A 242 1.55 -15.79 4.37
N TRP A 243 0.98 -14.59 4.27
CA TRP A 243 1.61 -13.35 4.73
C TRP A 243 1.47 -13.23 6.26
N PRO A 244 2.53 -13.50 7.05
CA PRO A 244 2.39 -13.59 8.50
C PRO A 244 2.14 -12.21 9.10
N GLU A 245 1.38 -12.17 10.19
CA GLU A 245 1.46 -11.05 11.12
C GLU A 245 2.86 -11.05 11.76
N TYR A 246 3.51 -9.88 11.84
CA TYR A 246 4.81 -9.78 12.46
C TYR A 246 4.78 -10.29 13.92
N ARG A 247 5.67 -11.23 14.22
CA ARG A 247 5.96 -11.68 15.59
C ARG A 247 7.47 -11.91 15.70
N PRO A 248 8.12 -11.44 16.79
CA PRO A 248 9.52 -11.75 17.01
C PRO A 248 9.68 -13.26 17.21
N LEU A 249 10.63 -13.86 16.49
CA LEU A 249 10.99 -15.27 16.62
C LEU A 249 11.60 -15.58 18.00
N LEU A 250 12.15 -14.55 18.64
CA LEU A 250 12.70 -14.60 19.99
C LEU A 250 11.98 -13.59 20.89
N SER A 251 11.14 -14.06 21.80
CA SER A 251 10.41 -13.21 22.75
C SER A 251 11.17 -12.95 24.05
N GLU A 252 12.06 -13.86 24.45
CA GLU A 252 12.78 -13.86 25.72
C GLU A 252 14.26 -14.18 25.52
N ASP A 253 15.07 -13.95 26.54
CA ASP A 253 16.47 -14.39 26.50
C ASP A 253 16.54 -15.91 26.40
N ALA A 254 17.32 -16.40 25.44
CA ALA A 254 17.56 -17.81 25.27
C ALA A 254 19.05 -18.13 25.36
N ASP A 255 19.33 -19.34 25.82
CA ASP A 255 20.67 -19.88 25.81
C ASP A 255 21.12 -20.14 24.35
N ILE A 256 22.36 -19.77 24.03
CA ILE A 256 22.91 -19.86 22.68
C ILE A 256 22.90 -21.31 22.16
N HIS A 257 23.13 -22.29 23.04
CA HIS A 257 23.11 -23.70 22.65
C HIS A 257 21.68 -24.13 22.27
N GLN A 258 20.66 -23.74 23.03
CA GLN A 258 19.27 -23.99 22.67
C GLN A 258 18.88 -23.35 21.32
N LEU A 259 19.33 -22.12 21.07
CA LEU A 259 19.09 -21.44 19.79
C LEU A 259 19.75 -22.18 18.63
N LEU A 260 21.00 -22.61 18.78
CA LEU A 260 21.70 -23.36 17.74
C LEU A 260 21.09 -24.74 17.49
N VAL A 261 20.60 -25.44 18.51
CA VAL A 261 19.84 -26.69 18.35
C VAL A 261 18.59 -26.45 17.53
N ARG A 262 17.84 -25.36 17.79
CA ARG A 262 16.65 -25.00 17.00
C ARG A 262 16.99 -24.62 15.56
N LEU A 263 18.06 -23.85 15.35
CA LEU A 263 18.48 -23.38 14.02
C LEU A 263 19.00 -24.52 13.13
N THR A 264 19.74 -25.47 13.72
CA THR A 264 20.41 -26.55 12.97
C THR A 264 19.63 -27.86 12.95
N GLY A 265 18.70 -28.06 13.90
CA GLY A 265 18.03 -29.34 14.13
C GLY A 265 18.94 -30.42 14.75
N LEU A 266 20.16 -30.09 15.15
CA LEU A 266 21.13 -31.02 15.70
C LEU A 266 21.10 -31.02 17.24
N SER A 267 20.93 -32.19 17.84
CA SER A 267 20.86 -32.35 19.30
C SER A 267 22.21 -32.25 20.01
N GLN A 268 23.32 -32.32 19.28
CA GLN A 268 24.69 -32.24 19.79
C GLN A 268 25.48 -31.20 19.01
N VAL A 269 25.22 -29.92 19.30
CA VAL A 269 25.89 -28.78 18.66
C VAL A 269 26.49 -27.88 19.73
N SER A 270 27.77 -27.55 19.63
CA SER A 270 28.42 -26.56 20.50
C SER A 270 28.65 -25.26 19.73
N ALA A 271 28.32 -24.13 20.35
CA ALA A 271 28.63 -22.83 19.77
C ALA A 271 30.14 -22.67 19.53
N ARG A 272 30.52 -22.32 18.30
CA ARG A 272 31.89 -21.93 17.97
C ARG A 272 32.21 -20.55 18.54
N GLU A 273 33.49 -20.23 18.70
CA GLU A 273 33.91 -18.93 19.25
C GLU A 273 33.35 -17.75 18.45
N LEU A 274 33.34 -17.84 17.11
CA LEU A 274 32.71 -16.82 16.26
C LEU A 274 31.23 -16.59 16.61
N GLN A 275 30.46 -17.67 16.80
CA GLN A 275 29.04 -17.61 17.09
C GLN A 275 28.78 -17.03 18.48
N LYS A 276 29.62 -17.36 19.47
CA LYS A 276 29.55 -16.78 20.82
C LYS A 276 29.80 -15.28 20.80
N THR A 277 30.86 -14.84 20.12
CA THR A 277 31.20 -13.42 19.98
C THR A 277 30.07 -12.65 19.30
N VAL A 278 29.51 -13.21 18.22
CA VAL A 278 28.40 -12.57 17.51
C VAL A 278 27.13 -12.50 18.36
N ASP A 279 26.79 -13.56 19.09
CA ASP A 279 25.65 -13.58 20.02
C ASP A 279 25.80 -12.51 21.12
N GLU A 280 26.98 -12.40 21.74
CA GLU A 280 27.28 -11.40 22.78
C GLU A 280 27.16 -9.97 22.25
N VAL A 281 27.77 -9.68 21.09
CA VAL A 281 27.67 -8.37 20.44
C VAL A 281 26.22 -8.05 20.09
N ALA A 282 25.49 -9.01 19.52
CA ALA A 282 24.12 -8.79 19.07
C ALA A 282 23.14 -8.51 20.23
N ARG A 283 23.34 -9.14 21.40
CA ARG A 283 22.58 -8.84 22.63
C ARG A 283 22.76 -7.40 23.12
N GLY A 284 23.92 -6.79 22.83
CA GLY A 284 24.23 -5.41 23.23
C GLY A 284 23.65 -4.33 22.32
N ILE A 285 23.11 -4.70 21.15
CA ILE A 285 22.65 -3.75 20.14
C ILE A 285 21.34 -3.07 20.58
N LYS A 286 21.30 -1.75 20.40
CA LYS A 286 20.11 -0.92 20.63
C LYS A 286 19.88 -0.06 19.39
N GLY A 287 18.91 -0.44 18.56
CA GLY A 287 18.55 0.30 17.35
C GLY A 287 19.15 -0.25 16.05
N PRO A 288 18.85 0.41 14.90
CA PRO A 288 19.29 -0.03 13.58
C PRO A 288 20.81 -0.16 13.50
N SER A 289 21.29 -1.31 13.03
CA SER A 289 22.72 -1.65 13.08
C SER A 289 23.17 -2.43 11.85
N LEU A 290 24.41 -2.22 11.42
CA LEU A 290 25.10 -3.01 10.41
C LEU A 290 26.18 -3.85 11.08
N LEU A 291 26.02 -5.18 11.07
CA LEU A 291 27.00 -6.13 11.58
C LEU A 291 27.79 -6.75 10.42
N ILE A 292 29.10 -6.55 10.40
CA ILE A 292 30.01 -7.17 9.43
C ILE A 292 30.82 -8.25 10.14
N VAL A 293 30.75 -9.48 9.64
CA VAL A 293 31.41 -10.65 10.26
C VAL A 293 32.42 -11.25 9.28
N GLU A 294 33.71 -11.08 9.58
CA GLU A 294 34.81 -11.62 8.78
C GLU A 294 35.42 -12.84 9.48
N ALA A 295 35.34 -14.02 8.83
CA ALA A 295 35.89 -15.26 9.37
C ALA A 295 36.19 -16.27 8.24
N PRO A 296 37.12 -17.23 8.43
CA PRO A 296 37.36 -18.34 7.51
C PRO A 296 36.10 -19.17 7.16
N MET A 297 36.17 -19.92 6.07
CA MET A 297 35.12 -20.90 5.73
C MET A 297 35.05 -22.00 6.78
N GLY A 298 33.84 -22.47 7.10
CA GLY A 298 33.63 -23.52 8.12
C GLY A 298 33.43 -23.01 9.55
N GLU A 299 33.66 -21.72 9.83
CA GLU A 299 33.50 -21.15 11.18
C GLU A 299 32.03 -20.94 11.61
N GLY A 300 31.06 -21.32 10.78
CA GLY A 300 29.64 -21.19 11.10
C GLY A 300 29.12 -19.75 11.06
N LYS A 301 29.58 -18.97 10.06
CA LYS A 301 29.10 -17.60 9.79
C LYS A 301 27.59 -17.53 9.55
N THR A 302 27.02 -18.56 8.94
CA THR A 302 25.58 -18.63 8.64
C THR A 302 24.77 -18.72 9.93
N GLU A 303 25.13 -19.61 10.85
CA GLU A 303 24.45 -19.71 12.15
C GLU A 303 24.67 -18.45 13.00
N ALA A 304 25.86 -17.86 12.94
CA ALA A 304 26.14 -16.58 13.61
C ALA A 304 25.23 -15.46 13.07
N ALA A 305 25.01 -15.38 11.76
CA ALA A 305 24.10 -14.42 11.16
C ALA A 305 22.65 -14.63 11.60
N PHE A 306 22.19 -15.89 11.72
CA PHE A 306 20.85 -16.19 12.24
C PHE A 306 20.70 -15.81 13.72
N LEU A 307 21.70 -16.08 14.57
CA LEU A 307 21.70 -15.62 15.96
C LEU A 307 21.63 -14.10 16.05
N ALA A 308 22.47 -13.39 15.30
CA ALA A 308 22.43 -11.94 15.23
C ALA A 308 21.05 -11.43 14.80
N HIS A 309 20.44 -12.07 13.79
CA HIS A 309 19.10 -11.71 13.35
C HIS A 309 18.05 -11.87 14.46
N LEU A 310 18.04 -12.98 15.22
CA LEU A 310 17.06 -13.18 16.30
C LEU A 310 17.13 -12.05 17.34
N HIS A 311 18.34 -11.62 17.70
CA HIS A 311 18.54 -10.52 18.65
C HIS A 311 18.18 -9.17 18.04
N LEU A 312 18.59 -8.89 16.80
CA LEU A 312 18.25 -7.66 16.09
C LEU A 312 16.75 -7.51 15.87
N GLN A 313 16.07 -8.59 15.49
CA GLN A 313 14.62 -8.63 15.36
C GLN A 313 13.94 -8.28 16.68
N ARG A 314 14.41 -8.85 17.80
CA ARG A 314 13.87 -8.55 19.13
C ARG A 314 14.14 -7.11 19.55
N ALA A 315 15.34 -6.59 19.26
CA ALA A 315 15.73 -5.23 19.65
C ALA A 315 15.04 -4.14 18.83
N ASN A 316 14.83 -4.39 17.54
CA ASN A 316 14.43 -3.37 16.56
C ASN A 316 13.05 -3.58 15.95
N SER A 317 12.41 -4.72 16.20
CA SER A 317 11.18 -5.14 15.52
C SER A 317 11.34 -5.23 13.99
N ASP A 318 12.29 -6.00 13.46
CA ASP A 318 12.56 -6.03 12.01
C ASP A 318 12.26 -7.38 11.34
N TRP A 319 12.00 -7.37 10.03
CA TRP A 319 11.90 -8.58 9.20
C TRP A 319 13.27 -9.17 8.83
N LEU A 320 13.30 -10.47 8.55
CA LEU A 320 14.48 -11.13 7.96
C LEU A 320 14.39 -11.14 6.43
N HIS A 321 15.47 -10.72 5.78
CA HIS A 321 15.75 -11.12 4.41
C HIS A 321 17.15 -11.72 4.33
N VAL A 322 17.27 -13.00 3.98
CA VAL A 322 18.55 -13.64 3.71
C VAL A 322 18.74 -13.71 2.20
N PRO A 323 19.56 -12.83 1.60
CA PRO A 323 19.91 -12.98 0.19
C PRO A 323 20.75 -14.26 0.03
N GLY A 324 20.25 -15.19 -0.78
CA GLY A 324 21.04 -16.35 -1.19
C GLY A 324 22.18 -15.91 -2.13
N PRO A 325 23.28 -16.68 -2.22
CA PRO A 325 24.27 -16.44 -3.27
C PRO A 325 23.58 -16.52 -4.63
N GLY A 326 23.79 -15.50 -5.47
CA GLY A 326 23.36 -15.53 -6.87
C GLY A 326 23.95 -16.78 -7.53
N ARG A 327 23.09 -17.58 -8.17
CA ARG A 327 23.54 -18.74 -8.95
C ARG A 327 24.35 -18.28 -10.16
#